data_AF-A0A1H3ZHZ2-F1
#
_entry.id   AF-A0A1H3ZHZ2-F1
#
_cell.length_a   1.000
_cell.length_b   1.000
_cell.length_c   1.000
_cell.angle_alpha   90.00
_cell.angle_beta   90.00
_cell.angle_gamma   90.00
#
_symmetry.space_group_name_H-M   'P 1'
#
loop_
_entity.id
_entity.type
_entity.pdbx_description
1 polymer ?
#
loop_
_entity_poly.entity_id
_entity_poly.type
_entity_poly.pdbx_seq_one_letter_code
_entity_poly.pdbx_strand_id
1 'polypeptide(L)'
;MSNDSFTPPRAPTAGDRTVIVPTPGAAAASRPPGNAQPNAFAGADVQRDISIRNSLNPLVAAASKLLGVIIKLRTTMKHDNVPDLHKRLTREIQNFEREAKQLSLAPETVLTARYLLCTVVDEVVLTTPWGTASGWSQHSLLSLFHKETFGGEKSFLILQRMLETPGSHLELLELFYLCLSLGFQGKYRLVQRGHEQLEQIRDNLYQTIESHRPAMERDLSPHWQGCVERKTRMIHYIPLWVIASVVFGLLAVTYSGYRWWLYQSATPVAESIAAMAGDKQEEMPNR
;
A
#
# COMPACT_ATOMS: atom_id res chain seq x y z
N MET A 1 -10.02 -28.67 77.58
CA MET A 1 -9.79 -28.21 78.97
C MET A 1 -8.38 -28.65 79.32
N SER A 2 -7.43 -27.85 79.73
CA SER A 2 -7.26 -26.41 79.84
C SER A 2 -5.78 -26.25 80.26
N ASN A 3 -5.23 -25.06 80.05
CA ASN A 3 -4.11 -24.48 80.80
C ASN A 3 -2.70 -24.84 80.30
N ASP A 4 -1.99 -23.87 79.71
CA ASP A 4 -1.21 -22.79 80.36
C ASP A 4 0.21 -23.30 80.68
N SER A 5 1.30 -22.56 80.54
CA SER A 5 1.58 -21.19 80.15
C SER A 5 3.12 -20.98 80.16
N PHE A 6 3.61 -20.03 79.35
CA PHE A 6 4.65 -19.02 79.69
C PHE A 6 6.17 -19.42 79.86
N THR A 7 7.18 -19.06 79.01
CA THR A 7 7.90 -17.77 78.65
C THR A 7 9.03 -17.39 79.67
N PRO A 8 10.16 -16.66 79.40
CA PRO A 8 11.13 -16.40 78.26
C PRO A 8 12.64 -16.53 78.77
N PRO A 9 13.73 -15.76 78.41
CA PRO A 9 14.07 -14.82 77.29
C PRO A 9 15.52 -14.89 76.67
N ARG A 10 15.66 -14.17 75.54
CA ARG A 10 16.76 -13.29 75.01
C ARG A 10 18.10 -13.81 74.41
N ALA A 11 18.24 -13.59 73.09
CA ALA A 11 19.31 -12.98 72.25
C ALA A 11 20.77 -12.85 72.81
N PRO A 12 21.87 -12.90 71.99
CA PRO A 12 21.98 -12.11 70.75
C PRO A 12 22.88 -12.62 69.58
N THR A 13 22.62 -12.00 68.41
CA THR A 13 23.51 -11.52 67.33
C THR A 13 24.57 -12.39 66.66
N ALA A 14 24.40 -12.45 65.33
CA ALA A 14 25.35 -12.04 64.28
C ALA A 14 26.79 -12.52 64.38
N GLY A 15 27.22 -13.27 63.36
CA GLY A 15 28.64 -13.37 63.08
C GLY A 15 29.00 -14.61 62.30
N ASP A 16 29.11 -14.40 61.00
CA ASP A 16 30.24 -14.90 60.22
C ASP A 16 30.12 -16.24 59.48
N ARG A 17 30.46 -16.11 58.21
CA ARG A 17 30.64 -17.16 57.21
C ARG A 17 31.86 -17.96 57.65
N THR A 18 31.99 -19.26 57.40
CA THR A 18 32.40 -19.87 56.12
C THR A 18 32.91 -21.25 56.54
N VAL A 19 32.48 -22.38 55.95
CA VAL A 19 33.37 -23.54 55.69
C VAL A 19 32.73 -24.39 54.60
N ILE A 20 33.52 -24.59 53.55
CA ILE A 20 33.28 -25.40 52.36
C ILE A 20 33.66 -26.85 52.70
N VAL A 21 32.80 -27.81 52.35
CA VAL A 21 33.15 -29.24 52.38
C VAL A 21 33.18 -29.76 50.94
N PRO A 22 34.31 -30.34 50.47
CA PRO A 22 34.44 -30.88 49.12
C PRO A 22 34.00 -32.36 49.07
N THR A 23 33.36 -32.75 47.98
CA THR A 23 33.10 -34.17 47.66
C THR A 23 33.92 -34.58 46.44
N PRO A 24 34.66 -35.72 46.49
CA PRO A 24 35.65 -36.11 45.49
C PRO A 24 35.10 -37.07 44.40
N GLY A 25 35.75 -37.06 43.22
CA GLY A 25 35.75 -38.13 42.19
C GLY A 25 34.61 -38.06 41.16
N ALA A 26 34.69 -37.32 40.06
CA ALA A 26 35.53 -37.48 38.85
C ALA A 26 35.20 -38.72 37.99
N ALA A 27 34.36 -38.53 36.97
CA ALA A 27 34.42 -39.24 35.69
C ALA A 27 34.25 -38.20 34.56
N ALA A 28 35.20 -38.20 33.64
CA ALA A 28 35.44 -37.14 32.65
C ALA A 28 34.51 -37.22 31.43
N ALA A 29 34.15 -36.07 30.87
CA ALA A 29 33.74 -35.94 29.46
C ALA A 29 34.25 -34.61 28.87
N SER A 30 35.32 -34.75 28.09
CA SER A 30 35.75 -33.98 26.89
C SER A 30 35.14 -32.59 26.61
N ARG A 31 36.02 -31.58 26.54
CA ARG A 31 35.83 -30.28 25.86
C ARG A 31 35.52 -30.44 24.37
N PRO A 32 34.72 -29.54 23.76
CA PRO A 32 34.89 -29.16 22.36
C PRO A 32 35.63 -27.80 22.21
N PRO A 33 36.28 -27.58 21.05
CA PRO A 33 37.07 -26.40 20.74
C PRO A 33 36.21 -25.21 20.27
N GLY A 34 36.82 -24.02 20.29
CA GLY A 34 36.18 -22.74 20.00
C GLY A 34 35.79 -22.48 18.54
N ASN A 35 34.94 -21.45 18.42
CA ASN A 35 34.54 -20.65 17.26
C ASN A 35 35.05 -21.03 15.86
N ALA A 36 34.11 -21.42 15.01
CA ALA A 36 34.03 -20.94 13.63
C ALA A 36 32.55 -20.79 13.26
N GLN A 37 32.13 -19.56 12.94
CA GLN A 37 30.79 -19.26 12.44
C GLN A 37 30.60 -19.84 11.03
N PRO A 38 29.54 -20.62 10.77
CA PRO A 38 29.03 -20.81 9.43
C PRO A 38 27.90 -19.81 9.19
N ASN A 39 28.04 -19.03 8.12
CA ASN A 39 27.04 -18.13 7.54
C ASN A 39 25.60 -18.61 7.77
N ALA A 40 24.88 -17.93 8.66
CA ALA A 40 23.44 -18.02 8.78
C ALA A 40 22.79 -17.19 7.66
N PHE A 41 22.79 -17.74 6.44
CA PHE A 41 21.73 -17.46 5.46
C PHE A 41 20.71 -18.61 5.55
N ALA A 42 20.21 -18.86 6.77
CA ALA A 42 19.02 -19.66 6.96
C ALA A 42 17.83 -18.80 6.54
N GLY A 43 17.06 -19.31 5.59
CA GLY A 43 15.96 -18.62 4.92
C GLY A 43 15.12 -17.82 5.91
N ALA A 44 15.12 -16.51 5.74
CA ALA A 44 14.07 -15.68 6.26
C ALA A 44 12.77 -16.20 5.63
N ASP A 45 11.98 -16.93 6.41
CA ASP A 45 10.54 -16.97 6.21
C ASP A 45 10.07 -15.52 6.30
N VAL A 46 10.03 -14.88 5.13
CA VAL A 46 9.48 -13.55 4.90
C VAL A 46 7.96 -13.70 4.96
N GLN A 47 7.45 -14.12 6.12
CA GLN A 47 6.10 -13.79 6.56
C GLN A 47 6.14 -12.28 6.80
N ARG A 48 5.98 -11.50 5.73
CA ARG A 48 5.68 -10.07 5.85
C ARG A 48 4.31 -9.99 6.49
N ASP A 49 4.29 -10.01 7.81
CA ASP A 49 3.23 -9.36 8.56
C ASP A 49 3.34 -7.89 8.16
N ILE A 50 2.63 -7.50 7.09
CA ILE A 50 2.40 -6.10 6.75
C ILE A 50 1.47 -5.61 7.85
N SER A 51 2.04 -5.42 9.03
CA SER A 51 1.38 -4.85 10.17
C SER A 51 1.11 -3.41 9.75
N ILE A 52 -0.12 -3.13 9.32
CA ILE A 52 -0.69 -1.79 9.22
C ILE A 52 -0.86 -1.24 10.64
N ARG A 53 0.16 -1.36 11.49
CA ARG A 53 0.18 -0.90 12.89
C ARG A 53 0.28 0.61 13.01
N ASN A 54 0.52 1.27 11.88
CA ASN A 54 0.53 2.72 11.78
C ASN A 54 -0.70 3.27 11.01
N SER A 55 -1.75 2.48 10.78
CA SER A 55 -3.03 3.08 10.38
C SER A 55 -3.56 3.86 11.57
N LEU A 56 -3.73 5.16 11.37
CA LEU A 56 -4.47 6.04 12.28
C LEU A 56 -5.90 5.52 12.55
N ASN A 57 -6.37 4.58 11.73
CA ASN A 57 -7.66 3.94 11.84
C ASN A 57 -7.57 2.55 12.49
N PRO A 58 -8.18 2.38 13.69
CA PRO A 58 -8.17 1.11 14.43
C PRO A 58 -8.95 -0.02 13.72
N LEU A 59 -9.97 0.29 12.91
CA LEU A 59 -10.73 -0.71 12.16
C LEU A 59 -9.87 -1.37 11.08
N VAL A 60 -9.07 -0.56 10.36
CA VAL A 60 -8.14 -1.05 9.34
C VAL A 60 -7.02 -1.87 9.97
N ALA A 61 -6.53 -1.45 11.15
CA ALA A 61 -5.52 -2.22 11.89
C ALA A 61 -6.03 -3.63 12.24
N ALA A 62 -7.27 -3.76 12.74
CA ALA A 62 -7.91 -5.05 13.00
C ALA A 62 -8.14 -5.88 11.72
N ALA A 63 -8.43 -5.23 10.59
CA ALA A 63 -8.66 -5.91 9.30
C ALA A 63 -7.37 -6.30 8.55
N SER A 64 -6.19 -5.87 9.02
CA SER A 64 -4.91 -5.99 8.31
C SER A 64 -4.59 -7.41 7.82
N LYS A 65 -4.81 -8.43 8.67
CA LYS A 65 -4.59 -9.84 8.32
C LYS A 65 -5.47 -10.28 7.16
N LEU A 66 -6.76 -9.94 7.20
CA LEU A 66 -7.72 -10.27 6.13
C LEU A 66 -7.38 -9.55 4.83
N LEU A 67 -6.97 -8.28 4.89
CA LEU A 67 -6.51 -7.53 3.73
C LEU A 67 -5.26 -8.17 3.09
N GLY A 68 -4.33 -8.66 3.91
CA GLY A 68 -3.17 -9.42 3.45
C GLY A 68 -3.56 -10.73 2.75
N VAL A 69 -4.52 -11.46 3.31
CA VAL A 69 -5.05 -12.69 2.70
C VAL A 69 -5.74 -12.39 1.36
N ILE A 70 -6.53 -11.32 1.26
CA ILE A 70 -7.17 -10.88 0.02
C ILE A 70 -6.13 -10.65 -1.09
N ILE A 71 -5.01 -9.98 -0.79
CA ILE A 71 -3.93 -9.77 -1.75
C ILE A 71 -3.36 -11.12 -2.23
N LYS A 72 -3.08 -12.04 -1.30
CA LYS A 72 -2.51 -13.36 -1.62
C LYS A 72 -3.45 -14.20 -2.47
N LEU A 73 -4.74 -14.26 -2.11
CA LEU A 73 -5.74 -15.08 -2.81
C LEU A 73 -5.91 -14.69 -4.27
N ARG A 74 -5.90 -13.39 -4.56
CA ARG A 74 -6.03 -12.87 -5.92
C ARG A 74 -4.92 -13.31 -6.87
N THR A 75 -3.73 -13.61 -6.33
CA THR A 75 -2.58 -14.13 -7.10
C THR A 75 -2.48 -15.66 -7.08
N THR A 76 -3.40 -16.34 -6.40
CA THR A 76 -3.36 -17.79 -6.21
C THR A 76 -4.07 -18.50 -7.36
N MET A 77 -3.32 -19.11 -8.27
CA MET A 77 -3.86 -19.79 -9.46
C MET A 77 -4.41 -21.19 -9.18
N LYS A 78 -3.98 -21.82 -8.08
CA LYS A 78 -4.44 -23.15 -7.65
C LYS A 78 -4.47 -23.21 -6.13
N HIS A 79 -5.48 -23.87 -5.57
CA HIS A 79 -5.54 -24.18 -4.15
C HIS A 79 -6.05 -25.61 -3.94
N ASP A 80 -5.27 -26.46 -3.27
CA ASP A 80 -5.57 -27.89 -3.20
C ASP A 80 -6.66 -28.23 -2.17
N ASN A 81 -6.81 -27.44 -1.10
CA ASN A 81 -7.80 -27.70 -0.04
C ASN A 81 -8.65 -26.46 0.28
N VAL A 82 -9.67 -26.21 -0.54
CA VAL A 82 -10.61 -25.09 -0.35
C VAL A 82 -11.42 -25.20 0.95
N PRO A 83 -11.86 -26.39 1.42
CA PRO A 83 -12.52 -26.51 2.72
C PRO A 83 -11.67 -26.06 3.91
N ASP A 84 -10.36 -26.34 3.92
CA ASP A 84 -9.46 -25.85 4.97
C ASP A 84 -9.27 -24.34 4.89
N LEU A 85 -9.14 -23.78 3.68
CA LEU A 85 -9.10 -22.34 3.46
C LEU A 85 -10.36 -21.66 4.01
N HIS A 86 -11.54 -22.21 3.72
CA HIS A 86 -12.80 -21.69 4.24
C HIS A 86 -12.83 -21.68 5.77
N LYS A 87 -12.38 -22.76 6.43
CA LYS A 87 -12.25 -22.84 7.90
C LYS A 87 -11.28 -21.78 8.44
N ARG A 88 -10.14 -21.56 7.78
CA ARG A 88 -9.16 -20.53 8.17
C ARG A 88 -9.76 -19.13 8.06
N LEU A 89 -10.39 -18.80 6.94
CA LEU A 89 -11.03 -17.51 6.72
C LEU A 89 -12.17 -17.25 7.71
N THR A 90 -12.96 -18.27 8.01
CA THR A 90 -14.00 -18.20 9.05
C THR A 90 -13.41 -17.79 10.40
N ARG A 91 -12.29 -18.42 10.80
CA ARG A 91 -11.58 -18.05 12.04
C ARG A 91 -11.01 -16.65 11.97
N GLU A 92 -10.43 -16.23 10.85
CA GLU A 92 -9.89 -14.87 10.71
C GLU A 92 -10.97 -13.79 10.76
N ILE A 93 -12.17 -14.03 10.21
CA ILE A 93 -13.32 -13.12 10.37
C ILE A 93 -13.73 -13.01 11.85
N GLN A 94 -13.76 -14.12 12.58
CA GLN A 94 -14.04 -14.12 14.01
C GLN A 94 -12.92 -13.42 14.81
N ASN A 95 -11.66 -13.56 14.39
CA ASN A 95 -10.51 -12.88 15.01
C ASN A 95 -10.64 -11.37 14.82
N PHE A 96 -10.92 -10.93 13.59
CA PHE A 96 -11.20 -9.53 13.27
C PHE A 96 -12.29 -8.95 14.17
N GLU A 97 -13.42 -9.64 14.32
CA GLU A 97 -14.52 -9.16 15.16
C GLU A 97 -14.11 -9.02 16.64
N ARG A 98 -13.30 -9.96 17.16
CA ARG A 98 -12.79 -9.88 18.54
C ARG A 98 -11.78 -8.73 18.69
N GLU A 99 -10.84 -8.58 17.77
CA GLU A 99 -9.85 -7.49 17.78
C GLU A 99 -10.55 -6.12 17.68
N ALA A 100 -11.52 -5.97 16.78
CA ALA A 100 -12.27 -4.73 16.61
C ALA A 100 -13.08 -4.35 17.88
N LYS A 101 -13.67 -5.34 18.56
CA LYS A 101 -14.34 -5.13 19.85
C LYS A 101 -13.37 -4.73 20.96
N GLN A 102 -12.17 -5.31 21.00
CA GLN A 102 -11.14 -4.93 21.97
C GLN A 102 -10.66 -3.50 21.77
N LEU A 103 -10.66 -3.00 20.53
CA LEU A 103 -10.39 -1.61 20.19
C LEU A 103 -11.57 -0.67 20.49
N SER A 104 -12.63 -1.15 21.15
CA SER A 104 -13.82 -0.36 21.54
C SER A 104 -14.54 0.32 20.36
N LEU A 105 -14.46 -0.28 19.17
CA LEU A 105 -15.21 0.16 18.00
C LEU A 105 -16.71 -0.08 18.18
N ALA A 106 -17.53 0.82 17.64
CA ALA A 106 -18.99 0.71 17.73
C ALA A 106 -19.48 -0.62 17.13
N PRO A 107 -20.43 -1.34 17.77
CA PRO A 107 -20.89 -2.64 17.28
C PRO A 107 -21.43 -2.62 15.86
N GLU A 108 -22.13 -1.54 15.47
CA GLU A 108 -22.63 -1.33 14.12
C GLU A 108 -21.49 -1.19 13.10
N THR A 109 -20.41 -0.49 13.48
CA THR A 109 -19.21 -0.35 12.66
C THR A 109 -18.56 -1.71 12.41
N VAL A 110 -18.41 -2.52 13.46
CA VAL A 110 -17.85 -3.87 13.36
C VAL A 110 -18.73 -4.79 12.51
N LEU A 111 -20.05 -4.73 12.68
CA LEU A 111 -21.00 -5.52 11.90
C LEU A 111 -20.93 -5.18 10.41
N THR A 112 -20.85 -3.90 10.08
CA THR A 112 -20.77 -3.39 8.71
C THR A 112 -19.43 -3.75 8.07
N ALA A 113 -18.33 -3.63 8.80
CA ALA A 113 -17.01 -4.03 8.33
C ALA A 113 -16.92 -5.54 8.09
N ARG A 114 -17.49 -6.36 8.98
CA ARG A 114 -17.58 -7.81 8.80
C ARG A 114 -18.35 -8.17 7.53
N TYR A 115 -19.48 -7.49 7.28
CA TYR A 115 -20.27 -7.68 6.07
C TYR A 115 -19.44 -7.39 4.81
N LEU A 116 -18.74 -6.25 4.79
CA LEU A 116 -17.89 -5.85 3.68
C LEU A 116 -16.76 -6.86 3.47
N LEU A 117 -16.04 -7.26 4.52
CA LEU A 117 -14.93 -8.20 4.45
C LEU A 117 -15.37 -9.57 3.94
N CYS A 118 -16.49 -10.11 4.43
CA CYS A 118 -17.07 -11.36 3.91
C CYS A 118 -17.38 -11.23 2.42
N THR A 119 -18.01 -10.13 2.01
CA THR A 119 -18.37 -9.89 0.60
C THR A 119 -17.12 -9.81 -0.30
N VAL A 120 -16.10 -9.08 0.13
CA VAL A 120 -14.85 -8.90 -0.63
C VAL A 120 -14.10 -10.22 -0.75
N VAL A 121 -13.96 -10.98 0.35
CA VAL A 121 -13.27 -12.27 0.33
C VAL A 121 -14.01 -13.27 -0.57
N ASP A 122 -15.34 -13.33 -0.48
CA ASP A 122 -16.16 -14.19 -1.33
C ASP A 122 -15.98 -13.84 -2.82
N GLU A 123 -15.99 -12.56 -3.18
CA GLU A 123 -15.75 -12.11 -4.55
C GLU A 123 -14.35 -12.46 -5.03
N VAL A 124 -13.32 -12.25 -4.21
CA VAL A 124 -11.94 -12.57 -4.55
C VAL A 124 -11.76 -14.07 -4.78
N VAL A 125 -12.36 -14.92 -3.94
CA VAL A 125 -12.31 -16.37 -4.16
C VAL A 125 -13.04 -16.75 -5.45
N LEU A 126 -14.27 -16.26 -5.66
CA LEU A 126 -15.09 -16.58 -6.83
C LEU A 126 -14.54 -16.02 -8.15
N THR A 127 -13.58 -15.10 -8.11
CA THR A 127 -12.86 -14.59 -9.28
C THR A 127 -11.59 -15.39 -9.60
N THR A 128 -11.16 -16.31 -8.73
CA THR A 128 -10.05 -17.21 -9.03
C THR A 128 -10.46 -18.36 -9.96
N PRO A 129 -9.52 -18.98 -10.72
CA PRO A 129 -9.83 -20.11 -11.59
C PRO A 129 -10.39 -21.34 -10.88
N TRP A 130 -10.08 -21.52 -9.60
CA TRP A 130 -10.50 -22.67 -8.79
C TRP A 130 -11.74 -22.38 -7.93
N GLY A 131 -12.07 -21.11 -7.69
CA GLY A 131 -13.15 -20.72 -6.77
C GLY A 131 -14.53 -21.19 -7.21
N THR A 132 -14.86 -21.03 -8.49
CA THR A 132 -16.17 -21.44 -9.03
C THR A 132 -16.38 -22.95 -9.02
N ALA A 133 -15.32 -23.73 -9.28
CA ALA A 133 -15.36 -25.20 -9.28
C ALA A 133 -15.35 -25.81 -7.86
N SER A 134 -15.03 -25.03 -6.83
CA SER A 134 -14.82 -25.52 -5.46
C SER A 134 -16.08 -25.65 -4.60
N GLY A 135 -17.24 -25.23 -5.10
CA GLY A 135 -18.49 -25.17 -4.32
C GLY A 135 -18.58 -23.99 -3.35
N TRP A 136 -17.63 -23.03 -3.40
CA TRP A 136 -17.60 -21.86 -2.50
C TRP A 136 -18.92 -21.09 -2.44
N SER A 137 -19.63 -20.97 -3.57
CA SER A 137 -20.92 -20.25 -3.64
C SER A 137 -22.02 -20.86 -2.78
N GLN A 138 -21.97 -22.15 -2.47
CA GLN A 138 -22.97 -22.84 -1.64
C GLN A 138 -22.76 -22.56 -0.15
N HIS A 139 -21.51 -22.34 0.25
CA HIS A 139 -21.09 -22.12 1.63
C HIS A 139 -20.14 -20.92 1.69
N SER A 140 -20.60 -19.76 1.20
CA SER A 140 -19.78 -18.55 1.21
C SER A 140 -19.68 -17.96 2.63
N LEU A 141 -18.68 -17.12 2.88
CA LEU A 141 -18.53 -16.46 4.18
C LEU A 141 -19.72 -15.54 4.45
N LEU A 142 -20.19 -14.81 3.44
CA LEU A 142 -21.36 -13.95 3.56
C LEU A 142 -22.62 -14.74 3.94
N SER A 143 -22.83 -15.92 3.33
CA SER A 143 -23.95 -16.79 3.67
C SER A 143 -23.84 -17.29 5.11
N LEU A 144 -22.65 -17.72 5.53
CA LEU A 144 -22.40 -18.20 6.90
C LEU A 144 -22.67 -17.11 7.96
N PHE A 145 -22.19 -15.89 7.70
CA PHE A 145 -22.12 -14.83 8.69
C PHE A 145 -23.30 -13.84 8.66
N HIS A 146 -23.98 -13.73 7.53
CA HIS A 146 -25.06 -12.77 7.29
C HIS A 146 -26.31 -13.39 6.65
N LYS A 147 -26.30 -14.68 6.32
CA LYS A 147 -27.41 -15.39 5.65
C LYS A 147 -27.80 -14.73 4.32
N GLU A 148 -26.81 -14.19 3.62
CA GLU A 148 -26.96 -13.55 2.31
C GLU A 148 -26.00 -14.17 1.29
N THR A 149 -26.42 -14.29 0.03
CA THR A 149 -25.64 -14.94 -1.03
C THR A 149 -25.02 -13.95 -2.03
N PHE A 150 -25.48 -12.70 -2.07
CA PHE A 150 -24.96 -11.66 -2.97
C PHE A 150 -24.87 -10.31 -2.25
N GLY A 151 -23.69 -9.96 -1.74
CA GLY A 151 -23.47 -8.71 -1.02
C GLY A 151 -22.91 -7.55 -1.85
N GLY A 152 -22.57 -7.81 -3.11
CA GLY A 152 -21.90 -6.85 -3.99
C GLY A 152 -22.74 -5.61 -4.32
N GLU A 153 -24.06 -5.64 -4.20
CA GLU A 153 -24.93 -4.47 -4.37
C GLU A 153 -25.16 -3.74 -3.04
N LYS A 154 -25.52 -4.48 -1.99
CA LYS A 154 -25.77 -3.94 -0.65
C LYS A 154 -24.54 -3.25 -0.08
N SER A 155 -23.33 -3.72 -0.37
CA SER A 155 -22.09 -3.06 0.03
C SER A 155 -22.01 -1.62 -0.49
N PHE A 156 -22.46 -1.34 -1.73
CA PHE A 156 -22.49 0.02 -2.25
C PHE A 156 -23.67 0.85 -1.73
N LEU A 157 -24.81 0.23 -1.40
CA LEU A 157 -25.90 0.93 -0.69
C LEU A 157 -25.45 1.37 0.71
N ILE A 158 -24.73 0.49 1.41
CA ILE A 158 -24.09 0.81 2.69
C ILE A 158 -23.13 1.98 2.49
N LEU A 159 -22.19 1.89 1.53
CA LEU A 159 -21.23 2.96 1.23
C LEU A 159 -21.92 4.32 0.99
N GLN A 160 -22.98 4.34 0.18
CA GLN A 160 -23.76 5.55 -0.08
C GLN A 160 -24.34 6.14 1.20
N ARG A 161 -24.92 5.31 2.08
CA ARG A 161 -25.45 5.75 3.38
C ARG A 161 -24.36 6.29 4.29
N MET A 162 -23.16 5.71 4.27
CA MET A 162 -22.03 6.20 5.06
C MET A 162 -21.56 7.58 4.59
N LEU A 163 -21.59 7.82 3.27
CA LEU A 163 -21.22 9.08 2.64
C LEU A 163 -22.21 10.23 2.95
N GLU A 164 -23.42 9.94 3.46
CA GLU A 164 -24.34 10.98 3.94
C GLU A 164 -23.82 11.66 5.22
N THR A 165 -23.07 10.92 6.05
CA THR A 165 -22.52 11.40 7.33
C THR A 165 -21.06 10.94 7.50
N PRO A 166 -20.14 11.40 6.63
CA PRO A 166 -18.79 10.85 6.52
C PRO A 166 -17.96 11.06 7.80
N GLY A 167 -18.18 12.17 8.52
CA GLY A 167 -17.47 12.46 9.77
C GLY A 167 -17.67 11.42 10.88
N SER A 168 -18.81 10.73 10.91
CA SER A 168 -19.11 9.68 11.90
C SER A 168 -18.69 8.27 11.45
N HIS A 169 -18.24 8.13 10.20
CA HIS A 169 -18.05 6.85 9.53
C HIS A 169 -16.68 6.73 8.85
N LEU A 170 -15.74 7.61 9.19
CA LEU A 170 -14.42 7.68 8.58
C LEU A 170 -13.69 6.33 8.59
N GLU A 171 -13.79 5.56 9.68
CA GLU A 171 -13.09 4.29 9.80
C GLU A 171 -13.54 3.29 8.73
N LEU A 172 -14.85 3.24 8.48
CA LEU A 172 -15.44 2.37 7.47
C LEU A 172 -15.21 2.89 6.06
N LEU A 173 -15.28 4.19 5.83
CA LEU A 173 -14.99 4.79 4.53
C LEU A 173 -13.55 4.47 4.09
N GLU A 174 -12.58 4.57 4.99
CA GLU A 174 -11.21 4.14 4.72
C GLU A 174 -11.10 2.64 4.42
N LEU A 175 -11.82 1.78 5.15
CA LEU A 175 -11.84 0.35 4.86
C LEU A 175 -12.45 0.05 3.48
N PHE A 176 -13.55 0.72 3.12
CA PHE A 176 -14.14 0.65 1.78
C PHE A 176 -13.15 1.08 0.71
N TYR A 177 -12.44 2.20 0.92
CA TYR A 177 -11.44 2.69 -0.01
C TYR A 177 -10.32 1.66 -0.24
N LEU A 178 -9.84 1.02 0.82
CA LEU A 178 -8.86 -0.04 0.72
C LEU A 178 -9.40 -1.25 -0.05
N CYS A 179 -10.61 -1.72 0.27
CA CYS A 179 -11.23 -2.84 -0.44
C CYS A 179 -11.39 -2.56 -1.95
N LEU A 180 -11.86 -1.36 -2.32
CA LEU A 180 -11.96 -0.93 -3.72
C LEU A 180 -10.58 -0.87 -4.40
N SER A 181 -9.57 -0.32 -3.70
CA SER A 181 -8.18 -0.28 -4.19
C SER A 181 -7.55 -1.67 -4.35
N LEU A 182 -8.03 -2.65 -3.58
CA LEU A 182 -7.67 -4.07 -3.71
C LEU A 182 -8.48 -4.79 -4.79
N GLY A 183 -9.31 -4.08 -5.56
CA GLY A 183 -10.01 -4.62 -6.72
C GLY A 183 -11.38 -5.19 -6.43
N PHE A 184 -12.00 -4.85 -5.30
CA PHE A 184 -13.43 -5.12 -5.08
C PHE A 184 -14.28 -4.33 -6.09
N GLN A 185 -15.17 -5.03 -6.80
CA GLN A 185 -16.02 -4.47 -7.86
C GLN A 185 -17.50 -4.55 -7.50
N GLY A 186 -17.93 -5.60 -6.79
CA GLY A 186 -19.33 -5.87 -6.48
C GLY A 186 -20.24 -5.79 -7.71
N LYS A 187 -21.35 -5.05 -7.60
CA LYS A 187 -22.33 -4.90 -8.69
C LYS A 187 -21.74 -4.33 -9.99
N TYR A 188 -20.69 -3.52 -9.90
CA TYR A 188 -20.11 -2.83 -11.06
C TYR A 188 -19.36 -3.77 -12.01
N ARG A 189 -19.07 -5.01 -11.60
CA ARG A 189 -18.48 -6.02 -12.49
C ARG A 189 -19.36 -6.35 -13.70
N LEU A 190 -20.68 -6.25 -13.54
CA LEU A 190 -21.67 -6.57 -14.57
C LEU A 190 -22.22 -5.33 -15.29
N VAL A 191 -21.88 -4.13 -14.82
CA VAL A 191 -22.41 -2.86 -15.36
C VAL A 191 -21.56 -2.41 -16.54
N GLN A 192 -22.21 -1.91 -17.59
CA GLN A 192 -21.52 -1.31 -18.72
C GLN A 192 -20.74 -0.05 -18.27
N ARG A 193 -19.45 0.03 -18.63
CA ARG A 193 -18.51 1.05 -18.10
C ARG A 193 -18.39 1.03 -16.56
N GLY A 194 -18.63 -0.12 -15.92
CA GLY A 194 -18.57 -0.26 -14.47
C GLY A 194 -17.20 0.06 -13.88
N HIS A 195 -16.11 -0.22 -14.60
CA HIS A 195 -14.76 0.17 -14.18
C HIS A 195 -14.58 1.69 -14.06
N GLU A 196 -15.09 2.46 -15.02
CA GLU A 196 -15.02 3.94 -14.97
C GLU A 196 -15.81 4.48 -13.77
N GLN A 197 -16.98 3.89 -13.50
CA GLN A 197 -17.81 4.25 -12.34
C GLN A 197 -17.10 3.90 -11.01
N LEU A 198 -16.43 2.74 -10.93
CA LEU A 198 -15.66 2.36 -9.75
C LEU A 198 -14.49 3.31 -9.49
N GLU A 199 -13.77 3.72 -10.53
CA GLU A 199 -12.69 4.71 -10.40
C GLU A 199 -13.22 6.05 -9.90
N GLN A 200 -14.35 6.53 -10.44
CA GLN A 200 -15.00 7.76 -9.97
C GLN A 200 -15.44 7.65 -8.49
N ILE A 201 -16.03 6.53 -8.10
CA ILE A 201 -16.43 6.28 -6.70
C ILE A 201 -15.20 6.27 -5.80
N ARG A 202 -14.10 5.61 -6.22
CA ARG A 202 -12.86 5.55 -5.44
C ARG A 202 -12.24 6.94 -5.27
N ASP A 203 -12.21 7.75 -6.32
CA ASP A 203 -11.64 9.10 -6.29
C ASP A 203 -12.49 10.04 -5.42
N ASN A 204 -13.82 9.99 -5.53
CA ASN A 204 -14.72 10.75 -4.66
C ASN A 204 -14.61 10.32 -3.19
N LEU A 205 -14.50 9.02 -2.94
CA LEU A 205 -14.30 8.47 -1.60
C LEU A 205 -12.97 8.95 -1.00
N TYR A 206 -11.89 8.95 -1.79
CA TYR A 206 -10.59 9.47 -1.38
C TYR A 206 -10.67 10.95 -0.98
N GLN A 207 -11.29 11.80 -1.82
CA GLN A 207 -11.47 13.22 -1.54
C GLN A 207 -12.29 13.46 -0.26
N THR A 208 -13.33 12.66 -0.05
CA THR A 208 -14.18 12.74 1.14
C THR A 208 -13.43 12.35 2.40
N ILE A 209 -12.60 11.30 2.34
CA ILE A 209 -11.75 10.90 3.46
C ILE A 209 -10.73 12.00 3.76
N GLU A 210 -10.09 12.56 2.74
CA GLU A 210 -9.07 13.60 2.89
C GLU A 210 -9.65 14.90 3.48
N SER A 211 -10.86 15.29 3.10
CA SER A 211 -11.51 16.51 3.62
C SER A 211 -11.99 16.39 5.07
N HIS A 212 -12.35 15.18 5.51
CA HIS A 212 -12.82 14.92 6.87
C HIS A 212 -11.72 14.48 7.83
N ARG A 213 -10.52 14.17 7.33
CA ARG A 213 -9.38 13.86 8.19
C ARG A 213 -8.95 15.12 8.95
N PRO A 214 -8.80 15.07 10.29
CA PRO A 214 -8.28 16.21 11.04
C PRO A 214 -6.91 16.59 10.50
N ALA A 215 -6.66 17.90 10.36
CA ALA A 215 -5.37 18.42 9.94
C ALA A 215 -4.31 17.97 10.94
N MET A 216 -3.59 16.90 10.60
CA MET A 216 -2.48 16.44 11.42
C MET A 216 -1.40 17.52 11.35
N GLU A 217 -0.99 18.02 12.52
CA GLU A 217 0.19 18.89 12.63
C GLU A 217 1.33 18.20 11.89
N ARG A 218 1.74 18.82 10.79
CA ARG A 218 2.66 18.27 9.80
C ARG A 218 4.12 18.40 10.29
N ASP A 219 4.31 18.43 11.60
CA ASP A 219 5.58 18.55 12.28
C ASP A 219 5.96 17.21 12.93
N LEU A 220 6.15 16.20 12.08
CA LEU A 220 6.69 14.91 12.55
C LEU A 220 8.23 14.87 12.56
N SER A 221 8.93 15.95 12.21
CA SER A 221 10.37 16.19 12.52
C SER A 221 10.87 17.47 11.83
N PRO A 222 11.64 18.35 12.51
CA PRO A 222 12.33 19.48 11.89
C PRO A 222 13.35 19.12 10.78
N HIS A 223 13.66 17.82 10.59
CA HIS A 223 14.68 17.34 9.63
C HIS A 223 14.14 16.25 8.68
N TRP A 224 12.90 16.34 8.20
CA TRP A 224 12.23 15.29 7.42
C TRP A 224 12.79 14.97 6.01
N GLN A 225 14.02 15.35 5.64
CA GLN A 225 14.59 14.94 4.34
C GLN A 225 15.07 13.49 4.38
N GLY A 226 14.15 12.56 4.12
CA GLY A 226 14.44 11.14 3.93
C GLY A 226 13.50 10.52 2.92
N CYS A 227 13.76 10.79 1.64
CA CYS A 227 13.45 9.91 0.49
C CYS A 227 12.16 9.06 0.58
N VAL A 228 10.99 9.71 0.61
CA VAL A 228 9.75 9.08 0.12
C VAL A 228 9.42 9.72 -1.20
N GLU A 229 9.94 9.13 -2.27
CA GLU A 229 9.47 9.39 -3.61
C GLU A 229 8.05 8.82 -3.70
N ARG A 230 7.08 9.67 -3.35
CA ARG A 230 5.66 9.43 -3.60
C ARG A 230 5.53 9.28 -5.11
N LYS A 231 5.53 8.03 -5.58
CA LYS A 231 5.20 7.68 -6.97
C LYS A 231 3.70 7.87 -7.17
N THR A 232 3.22 9.10 -7.02
CA THR A 232 2.01 9.53 -7.70
C THR A 232 2.32 9.45 -9.18
N ARG A 233 1.51 8.65 -9.85
CA ARG A 233 1.33 8.56 -11.30
C ARG A 233 1.09 9.96 -11.87
N MET A 234 2.17 10.71 -12.05
CA MET A 234 2.22 11.97 -12.77
C MET A 234 2.20 11.60 -14.25
N ILE A 235 0.98 11.43 -14.75
CA ILE A 235 0.73 11.42 -16.19
C ILE A 235 1.12 12.81 -16.68
N HIS A 236 2.31 12.89 -17.25
CA HIS A 236 2.69 13.72 -18.39
C HIS A 236 2.07 15.14 -18.42
N TYR A 237 2.51 16.00 -17.50
CA TYR A 237 2.42 17.45 -17.70
C TYR A 237 3.77 17.92 -18.27
N ILE A 238 4.04 17.63 -19.55
CA ILE A 238 5.03 18.43 -20.27
C ILE A 238 4.29 19.70 -20.65
N PRO A 239 4.57 20.84 -20.00
CA PRO A 239 3.84 22.06 -20.30
C PRO A 239 4.06 22.42 -21.77
N LEU A 240 2.99 22.81 -22.45
CA LEU A 240 2.98 23.10 -23.88
C LEU A 240 4.05 24.13 -24.29
N TRP A 241 4.52 24.98 -23.36
CA TRP A 241 5.62 25.91 -23.60
C TRP A 241 6.95 25.23 -23.93
N VAL A 242 7.23 24.04 -23.38
CA VAL A 242 8.49 23.31 -23.64
C VAL A 242 8.48 22.79 -25.07
N ILE A 243 7.35 22.23 -25.50
CA ILE A 243 7.14 21.78 -26.87
C ILE A 243 7.25 22.97 -27.83
N ALA A 244 6.60 24.09 -27.52
CA ALA A 244 6.71 25.31 -28.31
C ALA A 244 8.15 25.83 -28.41
N SER A 245 8.92 25.77 -27.31
CA SER A 245 10.33 26.20 -27.29
C SER A 245 11.22 25.31 -28.14
N VAL A 246 11.03 23.99 -28.09
CA VAL A 246 11.80 23.03 -28.89
C VAL A 246 11.48 23.20 -30.39
N VAL A 247 10.20 23.33 -30.74
CA VAL A 247 9.77 23.54 -32.13
C VAL A 247 10.32 24.87 -32.67
N PHE A 248 10.25 25.94 -31.88
CA PHE A 248 10.80 27.24 -32.26
C PHE A 248 12.32 27.18 -32.45
N GLY A 249 13.05 26.49 -31.56
CA GLY A 249 14.49 26.28 -31.69
C GLY A 249 14.86 25.53 -32.97
N LEU A 250 14.14 24.45 -33.28
CA LEU A 250 14.36 23.68 -34.51
C LEU A 250 14.13 24.54 -35.77
N LEU A 251 13.06 25.34 -35.80
CA LEU A 251 12.77 26.26 -36.89
C LEU A 251 13.87 27.33 -37.05
N ALA A 252 14.35 27.90 -35.95
CA ALA A 252 15.40 28.93 -35.98
C ALA A 252 16.74 28.40 -36.51
N VAL A 253 17.14 27.18 -36.10
CA VAL A 253 18.36 26.52 -36.61
C VAL A 253 18.23 26.23 -38.10
N THR A 254 17.09 25.67 -38.51
CA THR A 254 16.83 25.35 -39.92
C THR A 254 16.83 26.61 -40.77
N TYR A 255 16.15 27.67 -40.32
CA TYR A 255 16.13 28.98 -40.99
C TYR A 255 17.53 29.60 -41.08
N SER A 256 18.32 29.53 -40.00
CA SER A 256 19.68 30.08 -39.99
C SER A 256 20.61 29.32 -40.92
N GLY A 257 20.50 27.99 -40.98
CA GLY A 257 21.25 27.16 -41.92
C GLY A 257 20.90 27.49 -43.38
N TYR A 258 19.60 27.57 -43.71
CA TYR A 258 19.16 27.97 -45.04
C TYR A 258 19.62 29.38 -45.39
N ARG A 259 19.50 30.33 -44.46
CA ARG A 259 19.96 31.70 -44.66
C ARG A 259 21.46 31.73 -44.95
N TRP A 260 22.27 31.03 -44.17
CA TRP A 260 23.72 30.99 -44.35
C TRP A 260 24.12 30.34 -45.68
N TRP A 261 23.46 29.23 -46.06
CA TRP A 261 23.65 28.60 -47.36
C TRP A 261 23.25 29.52 -48.52
N LEU A 262 22.14 30.26 -48.36
CA LEU A 262 21.70 31.24 -49.35
C LEU A 262 22.68 32.40 -49.48
N TYR A 263 23.25 32.88 -48.36
CA TYR A 263 24.29 33.92 -48.40
C TYR A 263 25.54 33.44 -49.12
N GLN A 264 26.02 32.21 -48.85
CA GLN A 264 27.16 31.65 -49.58
C GLN A 264 26.86 31.46 -51.07
N SER A 265 25.62 31.17 -51.43
CA SER A 265 25.19 31.01 -52.83
C SER A 265 24.91 32.34 -53.53
N ALA A 266 24.58 33.41 -52.80
CA ALA A 266 24.20 34.71 -53.34
C ALA A 266 25.38 35.68 -53.53
N THR A 267 26.46 35.55 -52.74
CA THR A 267 27.68 36.36 -52.92
C THR A 267 28.34 36.24 -54.30
N PRO A 268 28.49 35.05 -54.93
CA PRO A 268 29.13 34.96 -56.25
C PRO A 268 28.27 35.56 -57.38
N VAL A 269 26.95 35.64 -57.22
CA VAL A 269 26.05 36.26 -58.20
C VAL A 269 26.07 37.78 -58.07
N ALA A 270 26.17 38.31 -56.85
CA ALA A 270 26.34 39.75 -56.62
C ALA A 270 27.69 40.26 -57.16
N GLU A 271 28.77 39.49 -57.01
CA GLU A 271 30.08 39.81 -57.59
C GLU A 271 30.07 39.74 -59.12
N SER A 272 29.38 38.79 -59.75
CA SER A 272 29.31 38.71 -61.21
C SER A 272 28.47 39.84 -61.84
N ILE A 273 27.41 40.30 -61.17
CA ILE A 273 26.65 41.49 -61.59
C ILE A 273 27.50 42.77 -61.41
N ALA A 274 28.25 42.88 -60.30
CA ALA A 274 29.15 44.02 -60.07
C ALA A 274 30.31 44.06 -61.09
N ALA A 275 30.88 42.91 -61.46
CA ALA A 275 31.91 42.80 -62.48
C ALA A 275 31.39 43.21 -63.87
N MET A 276 30.17 42.77 -64.25
CA MET A 276 29.54 43.19 -65.51
C MET A 276 29.15 44.68 -65.53
N ALA A 277 28.81 45.25 -64.37
CA ALA A 277 28.54 46.68 -64.26
C ALA A 277 29.82 47.54 -64.32
N GLY A 278 30.94 47.05 -63.79
CA GLY A 278 32.26 47.68 -63.89
C GLY A 278 32.84 47.67 -65.30
N ASP A 279 32.73 46.53 -66.00
CA ASP A 279 33.16 46.37 -67.41
C ASP A 279 32.42 47.33 -68.36
N LYS A 280 31.12 47.54 -68.12
CA LYS A 280 30.30 48.48 -68.89
C LYS A 280 30.65 49.96 -68.68
N GLN A 281 31.42 50.27 -67.63
CA GLN A 281 31.81 51.63 -67.27
C GLN A 281 33.20 52.00 -67.82
N GLU A 282 34.02 51.02 -68.20
CA GLU A 282 35.31 51.22 -68.90
C GLU A 282 35.16 51.36 -70.43
N GLU A 283 34.06 50.89 -71.02
CA GLU A 283 33.78 51.01 -72.47
C GLU A 283 33.24 52.38 -72.92
N MET A 284 33.22 53.40 -72.06
CA MET A 284 32.97 54.80 -72.47
C MET A 284 34.29 55.57 -72.63
N PRO A 285 34.91 55.58 -73.84
CA PRO A 285 36.10 56.37 -74.10
C PRO A 285 35.77 57.87 -73.99
N ASN A 286 36.54 58.55 -73.14
CA ASN A 286 36.62 60.00 -73.15
C ASN A 286 37.57 60.41 -74.29
N ARG A 287 36.98 61.02 -75.34
CA ARG A 287 37.56 61.53 -76.59
C ARG A 287 37.80 60.54 -77.73
#